data_AF-A0A526YFR2-F1
#
_entry.id   AF-A0A526YFR2-F1
#
_cell.length_a   1.000
_cell.length_b   1.000
_cell.length_c   1.000
_cell.angle_alpha   90.00
_cell.angle_beta   90.00
_cell.angle_gamma   90.00
#
_symmetry.space_group_name_H-M   'P 1'
#
loop_
_entity.id
_entity.type
_entity.pdbx_description
1 polymer ?
#
loop_
_entity_poly.entity_id
_entity_poly.type
_entity_poly.pdbx_seq_one_letter_code
_entity_poly.pdbx_strand_id
1 'polypeptide(L)'
;GALSELRAAHASIIDANGLLVLPGIVDIHGDGFERQIMPRPGVRFDTALALKDTDRQLVANGVTTAFHGVTVSWEPGLRSLDAAKQLIGAVCDLRDSLGCDTRLHLRWETFALDQMAQVARWLSLSPRPIIAVNDHTTGSVLNGTIARKIGQMAERSGLSREQYMTLLGQIWSRRAAPPSGRSCGRSCRSA
;
A
#
# COMPACT_ATOMS: atom_id res chain seq x y z
N GLY A 1 -1.95 4.86 -26.09
CA GLY A 1 -3.22 5.40 -25.58
C GLY A 1 -3.09 6.87 -25.30
N ALA A 2 -3.09 7.71 -26.34
CA ALA A 2 -3.13 9.17 -26.20
C ALA A 2 -4.38 9.67 -26.92
N LEU A 3 -4.96 10.77 -26.43
CA LEU A 3 -6.11 11.40 -27.08
C LEU A 3 -5.64 12.15 -28.33
N SER A 4 -6.37 11.99 -29.43
CA SER A 4 -6.12 12.67 -30.69
C SER A 4 -7.45 12.89 -31.41
N GLU A 5 -7.51 13.94 -32.23
CA GLU A 5 -8.66 14.25 -33.09
C GLU A 5 -8.64 13.49 -34.42
N LEU A 6 -7.59 12.68 -34.67
CA LEU A 6 -7.45 11.92 -35.90
C LEU A 6 -8.50 10.80 -35.98
N ARG A 7 -9.27 10.81 -37.07
CA ARG A 7 -10.24 9.75 -37.35
C ARG A 7 -9.56 8.59 -38.08
N ALA A 8 -9.31 7.50 -37.36
CA ALA A 8 -8.74 6.30 -37.96
C ALA A 8 -9.78 5.56 -38.82
N ALA A 9 -9.36 5.05 -39.99
CA ALA A 9 -10.24 4.38 -40.97
C ALA A 9 -10.94 3.11 -40.43
N HIS A 10 -10.42 2.51 -39.36
CA HIS A 10 -10.95 1.29 -38.74
C HIS A 10 -11.21 1.48 -37.23
N ALA A 11 -11.63 2.67 -36.81
CA ALA A 11 -11.92 2.93 -35.40
C ALA A 11 -13.23 2.26 -34.93
N SER A 12 -13.22 1.72 -33.71
CA SER A 12 -14.46 1.38 -32.99
C SER A 12 -15.17 2.67 -32.55
N ILE A 13 -16.46 2.76 -32.84
CA ILE A 13 -17.29 3.90 -32.45
C ILE A 13 -18.12 3.51 -31.22
N ILE A 14 -18.04 4.33 -30.18
CA ILE A 14 -18.84 4.19 -28.96
C ILE A 14 -19.83 5.35 -28.95
N ASP A 15 -21.12 5.04 -28.90
CA ASP A 15 -22.16 6.07 -28.79
C ASP A 15 -22.22 6.60 -27.35
N ALA A 16 -21.84 7.85 -27.17
CA ALA A 16 -21.86 8.56 -25.89
C ALA A 16 -23.00 9.60 -25.82
N ASN A 17 -23.98 9.57 -26.73
CA ASN A 17 -25.10 10.50 -26.71
C ASN A 17 -25.87 10.40 -25.38
N GLY A 18 -26.10 11.55 -24.74
CA GLY A 18 -26.76 11.61 -23.44
C GLY A 18 -25.92 11.12 -22.25
N LEU A 19 -24.64 10.80 -22.46
CA LEU A 19 -23.69 10.39 -21.42
C LEU A 19 -22.62 11.47 -21.19
N LEU A 20 -21.96 11.40 -20.02
CA LEU A 20 -20.77 12.19 -19.74
C LEU A 20 -19.52 11.36 -20.02
N VAL A 21 -18.64 11.87 -20.88
CA VAL A 21 -17.30 11.32 -21.08
C VAL A 21 -16.37 12.04 -20.12
N LEU A 22 -15.93 11.33 -19.08
CA LEU A 22 -15.08 11.87 -18.02
C LEU A 22 -13.69 11.22 -18.05
N PRO A 23 -12.66 11.89 -17.52
CA PRO A 23 -11.39 11.23 -17.23
C PRO A 23 -11.60 10.03 -16.30
N GLY A 24 -10.82 8.98 -16.52
CA GLY A 24 -10.86 7.82 -15.64
C GLY A 24 -10.45 8.17 -14.22
N ILE A 25 -11.05 7.51 -13.24
CA ILE A 25 -10.83 7.79 -11.82
C ILE A 25 -9.42 7.30 -11.41
N VAL A 26 -8.79 8.06 -10.52
CA VAL A 26 -7.53 7.70 -9.86
C VAL A 26 -7.81 7.37 -8.40
N ASP A 27 -7.68 6.09 -8.02
CA ASP A 27 -7.77 5.66 -6.62
C ASP A 27 -6.38 5.69 -5.97
N ILE A 28 -6.19 6.60 -5.01
CA ILE A 28 -4.94 6.74 -4.24
C ILE A 28 -5.00 6.02 -2.88
N HIS A 29 -6.19 5.62 -2.43
CA HIS A 29 -6.37 5.04 -1.11
C HIS A 29 -5.84 3.61 -1.11
N GLY A 30 -6.42 2.74 -1.95
CA GLY A 30 -5.72 1.54 -2.35
C GLY A 30 -5.67 0.38 -1.37
N ASP A 31 -6.51 0.34 -0.35
CA ASP A 31 -6.55 -0.78 0.61
C ASP A 31 -7.66 -1.81 0.30
N GLY A 32 -8.47 -1.56 -0.73
CA GLY A 32 -9.57 -2.43 -1.13
C GLY A 32 -9.14 -3.89 -1.30
N PHE A 33 -8.00 -4.10 -1.98
CA PHE A 33 -7.42 -5.41 -2.30
C PHE A 33 -7.14 -6.29 -1.07
N GLU A 34 -6.97 -5.70 0.13
CA GLU A 34 -6.69 -6.45 1.34
C GLU A 34 -7.84 -7.42 1.67
N ARG A 35 -9.08 -7.04 1.33
CA ARG A 35 -10.27 -7.89 1.52
C ARG A 35 -10.30 -9.08 0.57
N GLN A 36 -9.76 -8.96 -0.63
CA GLN A 36 -9.66 -10.06 -1.57
C GLN A 36 -8.54 -11.03 -1.16
N ILE A 37 -7.43 -10.51 -0.62
CA ILE A 37 -6.32 -11.35 -0.12
C ILE A 37 -6.71 -12.09 1.16
N MET A 38 -7.41 -11.42 2.07
CA MET A 38 -7.84 -12.01 3.34
C MET A 38 -9.30 -11.62 3.63
N PRO A 39 -10.27 -12.33 3.02
CA PRO A 39 -11.69 -12.02 3.17
C PRO A 39 -12.20 -12.18 4.60
N ARG A 40 -11.51 -12.99 5.41
CA ARG A 40 -11.72 -13.11 6.86
C ARG A 40 -10.40 -13.39 7.58
N PRO A 41 -10.27 -13.01 8.86
CA PRO A 41 -9.05 -13.23 9.63
C PRO A 41 -8.55 -14.67 9.56
N GLY A 42 -7.26 -14.84 9.29
CA GLY A 42 -6.59 -16.15 9.27
C GLY A 42 -6.75 -16.97 7.98
N VAL A 43 -7.59 -16.55 7.03
CA VAL A 43 -7.76 -17.26 5.75
C VAL A 43 -7.21 -16.40 4.61
N ARG A 44 -6.07 -16.83 4.07
CA ARG A 44 -5.44 -16.18 2.91
C ARG A 44 -5.87 -16.83 1.61
N PHE A 45 -6.21 -16.00 0.64
CA PHE A 45 -6.45 -16.39 -0.73
C PHE A 45 -5.20 -16.16 -1.59
N ASP A 46 -5.19 -16.74 -2.78
CA ASP A 46 -4.10 -16.53 -3.73
C ASP A 46 -3.97 -15.04 -4.08
N THR A 47 -2.78 -14.48 -3.89
CA THR A 47 -2.54 -13.03 -4.04
C THR A 47 -2.70 -12.59 -5.49
N ALA A 48 -2.29 -13.42 -6.46
CA ALA A 48 -2.41 -13.07 -7.86
C ALA A 48 -3.87 -13.03 -8.31
N LEU A 49 -4.67 -14.01 -7.88
CA LEU A 49 -6.10 -14.05 -8.14
C LEU A 49 -6.85 -12.89 -7.45
N ALA A 50 -6.49 -12.57 -6.20
CA ALA A 50 -7.05 -11.44 -5.46
C ALA A 50 -6.78 -10.08 -6.14
N LEU A 51 -5.57 -9.89 -6.67
CA LEU A 51 -5.21 -8.68 -7.42
C LEU A 51 -5.99 -8.58 -8.74
N LYS A 52 -6.14 -9.68 -9.48
CA LYS A 52 -6.94 -9.72 -10.71
C LYS A 52 -8.43 -9.45 -10.46
N ASP A 53 -8.97 -9.97 -9.37
CA ASP A 53 -10.36 -9.70 -8.98
C ASP A 53 -10.53 -8.22 -8.61
N THR A 54 -9.60 -7.67 -7.83
CA THR A 54 -9.59 -6.25 -7.47
C THR A 54 -9.55 -5.35 -8.71
N ASP A 55 -8.64 -5.64 -9.66
CA ASP A 55 -8.52 -4.91 -10.92
C ASP A 55 -9.83 -4.90 -11.72
N ARG A 56 -10.50 -6.06 -11.83
CA ARG A 56 -11.82 -6.13 -12.48
C ARG A 56 -12.86 -5.24 -11.82
N GLN A 57 -12.89 -5.23 -10.49
CA GLN A 57 -13.82 -4.38 -9.74
C GLN A 57 -13.50 -2.89 -9.95
N LEU A 58 -12.22 -2.51 -9.96
CA LEU A 58 -11.78 -1.13 -10.19
C LEU A 58 -12.20 -0.64 -11.58
N VAL A 59 -11.86 -1.40 -12.63
CA VAL A 59 -12.21 -1.06 -14.02
C VAL A 59 -13.72 -0.97 -14.21
N ALA A 60 -14.49 -1.91 -13.63
CA ALA A 60 -15.94 -1.89 -13.71
C ALA A 60 -16.59 -0.66 -13.05
N ASN A 61 -15.89 0.00 -12.12
CA ASN A 61 -16.32 1.22 -11.45
C ASN A 61 -15.66 2.50 -12.02
N GLY A 62 -15.04 2.41 -13.19
CA GLY A 62 -14.45 3.57 -13.88
C GLY A 62 -13.09 4.02 -13.32
N VAL A 63 -12.47 3.22 -12.44
CA VAL A 63 -11.09 3.46 -11.99
C VAL A 63 -10.13 2.97 -13.07
N THR A 64 -9.26 3.87 -13.51
CA THR A 64 -8.28 3.59 -14.57
C THR A 64 -6.85 3.66 -14.08
N THR A 65 -6.61 4.25 -12.91
CA THR A 65 -5.31 4.24 -12.22
C THR A 65 -5.55 3.91 -10.75
N ALA A 66 -4.85 2.91 -10.23
CA ALA A 66 -5.06 2.44 -8.87
C ALA A 66 -3.72 2.27 -8.16
N PHE A 67 -3.56 2.96 -7.04
CA PHE A 67 -2.43 2.75 -6.15
C PHE A 67 -2.79 1.67 -5.15
N HIS A 68 -1.98 0.63 -4.99
CA HIS A 68 -2.14 -0.33 -3.89
C HIS A 68 -1.37 0.14 -2.66
N GLY A 69 -2.10 0.31 -1.55
CA GLY A 69 -1.57 0.70 -0.25
C GLY A 69 -0.86 -0.47 0.42
N VAL A 70 0.47 -0.47 0.42
CA VAL A 70 1.27 -1.51 1.05
C VAL A 70 1.81 -1.02 2.38
N THR A 71 1.30 -1.57 3.48
CA THR A 71 1.78 -1.20 4.81
C THR A 71 3.08 -1.95 5.15
N VAL A 72 4.09 -1.19 5.57
CA VAL A 72 5.39 -1.69 6.04
C VAL A 72 5.57 -1.22 7.48
N SER A 73 5.32 -2.12 8.41
CA SER A 73 5.38 -1.86 9.85
C SER A 73 6.52 -2.66 10.50
N TRP A 74 6.79 -2.34 11.77
CA TRP A 74 7.56 -3.18 12.67
C TRP A 74 6.72 -4.36 13.19
N GLU A 75 5.40 -4.32 13.01
CA GLU A 75 4.47 -5.40 13.35
C GLU A 75 4.70 -6.65 12.48
N PRO A 76 4.62 -7.87 13.05
CA PRO A 76 4.63 -9.10 12.28
C PRO A 76 3.30 -9.31 11.50
N GLY A 77 3.20 -10.43 10.80
CA GLY A 77 1.97 -10.81 10.08
C GLY A 77 1.78 -10.04 8.78
N LEU A 78 0.56 -9.55 8.53
CA LEU A 78 0.17 -8.93 7.25
C LEU A 78 0.89 -7.63 6.93
N ARG A 79 1.42 -6.94 7.95
CA ARG A 79 2.17 -5.68 7.82
C ARG A 79 3.68 -5.85 7.91
N SER A 80 4.14 -7.10 7.98
CA SER A 80 5.56 -7.43 8.03
C SER A 80 6.26 -7.10 6.71
N LEU A 81 7.58 -6.99 6.78
CA LEU A 81 8.42 -6.78 5.60
C LEU A 81 8.24 -7.88 4.55
N ASP A 82 8.09 -9.14 4.98
CA ASP A 82 7.97 -10.26 4.05
C ASP A 82 6.61 -10.30 3.36
N ALA A 83 5.54 -9.95 4.08
CA ALA A 83 4.22 -9.74 3.46
C ALA A 83 4.26 -8.62 2.41
N ALA A 84 4.93 -7.50 2.73
CA ALA A 84 5.12 -6.40 1.78
C ALA A 84 5.95 -6.81 0.55
N LYS A 85 7.03 -7.59 0.73
CA LYS A 85 7.83 -8.14 -0.39
C LYS A 85 7.00 -9.02 -1.31
N GLN A 86 6.21 -9.94 -0.76
CA GLN A 86 5.36 -10.84 -1.54
C GLN A 86 4.33 -10.05 -2.35
N LEU A 87 3.65 -9.09 -1.72
CA LEU A 87 2.65 -8.27 -2.39
C LEU A 87 3.26 -7.38 -3.48
N ILE A 88 4.36 -6.68 -3.18
CA ILE A 88 5.04 -5.82 -4.16
C ILE A 88 5.56 -6.66 -5.33
N GLY A 89 6.11 -7.84 -5.07
CA GLY A 89 6.51 -8.79 -6.12
C GLY A 89 5.33 -9.16 -7.01
N ALA A 90 4.21 -9.60 -6.44
CA ALA A 90 3.01 -9.94 -7.20
C ALA A 90 2.46 -8.76 -8.02
N VAL A 91 2.48 -7.54 -7.47
CA VAL A 91 2.08 -6.33 -8.21
C VAL A 91 3.03 -6.07 -9.38
N CYS A 92 4.34 -6.22 -9.18
CA CYS A 92 5.33 -6.06 -10.25
C CYS A 92 5.14 -7.09 -11.36
N ASP A 93 4.87 -8.35 -11.01
CA ASP A 93 4.72 -9.45 -11.98
C ASP A 93 3.42 -9.33 -12.79
N LEU A 94 2.34 -8.81 -12.18
CA LEU A 94 1.02 -8.78 -12.80
C LEU A 94 0.71 -7.48 -13.53
N ARG A 95 1.41 -6.38 -13.21
CA ARG A 95 1.10 -5.01 -13.64
C ARG A 95 0.67 -4.89 -15.09
N ASP A 96 1.45 -5.46 -16.02
CA ASP A 96 1.24 -5.31 -17.46
C ASP A 96 0.04 -6.13 -17.98
N SER A 97 -0.51 -7.02 -17.15
CA SER A 97 -1.69 -7.83 -17.46
C SER A 97 -3.00 -7.32 -16.85
N LEU A 98 -2.92 -6.27 -16.02
CA LEU A 98 -4.07 -5.67 -15.34
C LEU A 98 -4.70 -4.58 -16.23
N GLY A 99 -6.00 -4.34 -16.05
CA GLY A 99 -6.74 -3.34 -16.81
C GLY A 99 -6.49 -1.90 -16.33
N CYS A 100 -6.23 -1.71 -15.04
CA CYS A 100 -5.83 -0.42 -14.48
C CYS A 100 -4.32 -0.15 -14.69
N ASP A 101 -3.95 1.14 -14.76
CA ASP A 101 -2.58 1.57 -14.42
C ASP A 101 -2.35 1.35 -12.92
N THR A 102 -1.82 0.18 -12.60
CA THR A 102 -1.56 -0.25 -11.22
C THR A 102 -0.28 0.38 -10.70
N ARG A 103 -0.33 1.07 -9.55
CA ARG A 103 0.80 1.76 -8.91
C ARG A 103 0.95 1.35 -7.44
N LEU A 104 2.07 1.73 -6.83
CA LEU A 104 2.37 1.40 -5.44
C LEU A 104 2.31 2.64 -4.54
N HIS A 105 1.62 2.51 -3.41
CA HIS A 105 1.58 3.49 -2.34
C HIS A 105 2.14 2.84 -1.07
N LEU A 106 3.41 3.10 -0.78
CA LEU A 106 4.07 2.59 0.40
C LEU A 106 3.57 3.34 1.64
N ARG A 107 3.11 2.62 2.66
CA ARG A 107 2.68 3.16 3.94
C ARG A 107 3.66 2.70 5.01
N TRP A 108 4.69 3.50 5.29
CA TRP A 108 5.79 3.11 6.16
C TRP A 108 5.60 3.68 7.57
N GLU A 109 5.69 2.84 8.59
CA GLU A 109 5.66 3.29 9.99
C GLU A 109 7.00 3.90 10.40
N THR A 110 6.98 5.07 11.04
CA THR A 110 8.19 5.81 11.48
C THR A 110 9.12 5.01 12.38
N PHE A 111 8.56 4.04 13.11
CA PHE A 111 9.30 3.16 14.01
C PHE A 111 9.81 1.87 13.35
N ALA A 112 9.45 1.61 12.10
CA ALA A 112 9.92 0.48 11.30
C ALA A 112 11.31 0.76 10.71
N LEU A 113 12.27 1.08 11.59
CA LEU A 113 13.62 1.53 11.23
C LEU A 113 14.41 0.44 10.48
N ASP A 114 14.22 -0.83 10.86
CA ASP A 114 14.93 -1.96 10.26
C ASP A 114 14.49 -2.20 8.80
N GLN A 115 13.30 -1.73 8.43
CA GLN A 115 12.71 -1.84 7.10
C GLN A 115 13.11 -0.67 6.18
N MET A 116 13.67 0.42 6.72
CA MET A 116 13.96 1.67 6.00
C MET A 116 14.78 1.45 4.72
N ALA A 117 15.83 0.63 4.79
CA ALA A 117 16.68 0.37 3.63
C ALA A 117 15.93 -0.33 2.49
N GLN A 118 14.98 -1.22 2.80
CA GLN A 118 14.15 -1.86 1.79
C GLN A 118 13.10 -0.91 1.22
N VAL A 119 12.48 -0.08 2.06
CA VAL A 119 11.53 0.96 1.61
C VAL A 119 12.22 1.93 0.65
N ALA A 120 13.44 2.37 0.97
CA ALA A 120 14.23 3.23 0.10
C ALA A 120 14.51 2.58 -1.27
N ARG A 121 14.80 1.26 -1.31
CA ARG A 121 14.94 0.52 -2.58
C ARG A 121 13.64 0.50 -3.38
N TRP A 122 12.51 0.27 -2.73
CA TRP A 122 11.21 0.25 -3.42
C TRP A 122 10.83 1.62 -4.01
N LEU A 123 11.24 2.73 -3.39
CA LEU A 123 11.04 4.07 -3.94
C LEU A 123 11.76 4.31 -5.27
N SER A 124 12.70 3.45 -5.66
CA SER A 124 13.40 3.49 -6.96
C SER A 124 12.75 2.60 -8.03
N LEU A 125 11.65 1.90 -7.73
CA LEU A 125 10.92 1.12 -8.72
C LEU A 125 10.31 2.01 -9.82
N SER A 126 10.00 1.39 -10.96
CA SER A 126 9.28 2.03 -12.06
C SER A 126 8.00 1.24 -12.37
N PRO A 127 6.84 1.90 -12.56
CA PRO A 127 6.52 3.29 -12.20
C PRO A 127 6.85 3.66 -10.75
N ARG A 128 7.25 4.91 -10.54
CA ARG A 128 7.73 5.41 -9.23
C ARG A 128 6.63 5.33 -8.17
N PRO A 129 6.86 4.64 -7.03
CA PRO A 129 5.89 4.60 -5.94
C PRO A 129 5.77 5.95 -5.23
N ILE A 130 4.64 6.14 -4.55
CA ILE A 130 4.46 7.21 -3.55
C ILE A 130 4.63 6.63 -2.13
N ILE A 131 4.86 7.51 -1.16
CA ILE A 131 5.02 7.12 0.24
C ILE A 131 4.20 7.99 1.18
N ALA A 132 3.51 7.34 2.11
CA ALA A 132 2.97 7.93 3.33
C ALA A 132 3.83 7.48 4.51
N VAL A 133 4.24 8.45 5.33
CA VAL A 133 4.96 8.21 6.58
C VAL A 133 3.94 8.25 7.71
N ASN A 134 3.75 7.12 8.36
CA ASN A 134 2.72 6.91 9.37
C ASN A 134 3.35 6.84 10.76
N ASP A 135 2.66 7.40 11.75
CA ASP A 135 3.05 7.23 13.15
C ASP A 135 1.86 6.75 13.98
N HIS A 136 1.64 5.44 13.96
CA HIS A 136 0.65 4.83 14.85
C HIS A 136 1.22 4.56 16.25
N THR A 137 2.54 4.64 16.44
CA THR A 137 3.20 4.24 17.69
C THR A 137 3.14 5.36 18.73
N THR A 138 3.41 6.60 18.35
CA THR A 138 3.30 7.76 19.24
C THR A 138 1.88 7.96 19.73
N GLY A 139 0.90 7.86 18.83
CA GLY A 139 -0.52 7.85 19.21
C GLY A 139 -0.89 6.69 20.12
N SER A 140 -0.23 5.53 19.98
CA SER A 140 -0.44 4.37 20.86
C SER A 140 -0.04 4.64 22.30
N VAL A 141 1.13 5.25 22.47
CA VAL A 141 1.77 5.37 23.78
C VAL A 141 1.36 6.64 24.51
N LEU A 142 1.25 7.78 23.81
CA LEU A 142 1.03 9.08 24.45
C LEU A 142 -0.45 9.44 24.64
N ASN A 143 -1.32 9.05 23.71
CA ASN A 143 -2.69 9.58 23.68
C ASN A 143 -3.73 8.61 24.27
N GLY A 144 -3.31 7.45 24.79
CA GLY A 144 -4.20 6.43 25.39
C GLY A 144 -5.27 5.84 24.46
N THR A 145 -5.36 6.33 23.21
CA THR A 145 -6.42 6.07 22.23
C THR A 145 -6.47 4.59 21.80
N ILE A 146 -5.38 3.89 22.06
CA ILE A 146 -5.12 2.51 21.67
C ILE A 146 -5.30 1.52 22.82
N ALA A 147 -5.53 1.96 24.07
CA ALA A 147 -6.05 1.05 25.11
C ALA A 147 -7.29 0.27 24.62
N ARG A 148 -8.10 0.91 23.77
CA ARG A 148 -9.29 0.32 23.12
C ARG A 148 -8.98 -0.55 21.88
N LYS A 149 -7.86 -0.34 21.19
CA LYS A 149 -7.51 -1.02 19.91
C LYS A 149 -6.37 -2.04 20.02
N ILE A 150 -5.67 -2.12 21.16
CA ILE A 150 -4.59 -3.10 21.39
C ILE A 150 -5.05 -4.52 21.09
N GLY A 151 -6.28 -4.90 21.48
CA GLY A 151 -6.81 -6.23 21.19
C GLY A 151 -6.86 -6.52 19.69
N GLN A 152 -7.42 -5.59 18.91
CA GLN A 152 -7.50 -5.70 17.45
C GLN A 152 -6.12 -5.75 16.78
N MET A 153 -5.15 -4.96 17.27
CA MET A 153 -3.80 -4.94 16.70
C MET A 153 -3.00 -6.19 17.06
N ALA A 154 -3.15 -6.70 18.28
CA ALA A 154 -2.55 -7.95 18.71
C ALA A 154 -3.10 -9.12 17.87
N GLU A 155 -4.43 -9.18 17.69
CA GLU A 155 -5.09 -10.19 16.85
C GLU A 155 -4.60 -10.16 15.41
N ARG A 156 -4.56 -8.98 14.78
CA ARG A 156 -4.04 -8.84 13.40
C ARG A 156 -2.56 -9.24 13.28
N SER A 157 -1.77 -8.99 14.33
CA SER A 157 -0.35 -9.35 14.39
C SER A 157 -0.12 -10.83 14.68
N GLY A 158 -1.16 -11.58 15.09
CA GLY A 158 -1.04 -12.96 15.53
C GLY A 158 -0.34 -13.11 16.89
N LEU A 159 -0.30 -12.05 17.70
CA LEU A 159 0.35 -12.04 19.02
C LEU A 159 -0.69 -12.01 20.14
N SER A 160 -0.33 -12.53 21.31
CA SER A 160 -1.10 -12.26 22.52
C SER A 160 -1.04 -10.77 22.86
N ARG A 161 -2.03 -10.28 23.62
CA ARG A 161 -2.04 -8.89 24.10
C ARG A 161 -0.76 -8.54 24.88
N GLU A 162 -0.29 -9.46 25.72
CA GLU A 162 0.93 -9.26 26.51
C GLU A 162 2.16 -9.18 25.62
N GLN A 163 2.33 -10.13 24.69
CA GLN A 163 3.43 -10.13 23.72
C GLN A 163 3.45 -8.86 22.87
N TYR A 164 2.28 -8.40 22.42
CA TYR A 164 2.16 -7.18 21.64
C TYR A 164 2.58 -5.95 22.46
N MET A 165 2.20 -5.86 23.74
CA MET A 165 2.60 -4.77 24.62
C MET A 165 4.11 -4.77 24.90
N THR A 166 4.71 -5.94 25.11
CA THR A 166 6.17 -6.08 25.25
C THR A 166 6.89 -5.59 24.00
N LEU A 167 6.42 -6.01 22.81
CA LEU A 167 6.98 -5.57 21.53
C LEU A 167 6.83 -4.05 21.36
N LEU A 168 5.65 -3.49 21.63
CA LEU A 168 5.40 -2.05 21.56
C LEU A 168 6.36 -1.27 22.48
N GLY A 169 6.62 -1.78 23.69
CA GLY A 169 7.58 -1.18 24.62
C GLY A 169 9.00 -1.15 24.08
N GLN A 170 9.46 -2.25 23.47
CA GLN A 170 10.78 -2.33 22.83
C GLN A 170 10.91 -1.37 21.63
N ILE A 171 9.86 -1.25 20.84
CA ILE A 171 9.84 -0.32 19.71
C ILE A 171 9.82 1.13 20.22
N TRP A 172 9.04 1.43 21.25
CA TRP A 172 8.97 2.76 21.84
C TRP A 172 10.29 3.21 22.49
N SER A 173 11.07 2.30 23.05
CA SER A 173 12.40 2.64 23.60
C SER A 173 13.38 3.07 22.53
N ARG A 174 13.15 2.71 21.25
CA ARG A 174 13.99 3.10 20.11
C ARG A 174 13.68 4.51 19.58
N ARG A 175 12.71 5.24 20.14
CA ARG A 175 12.30 6.59 19.65
C ARG A 175 13.42 7.62 19.56
N ALA A 176 14.44 7.49 20.42
CA ALA A 176 15.59 8.38 20.46
C ALA A 176 16.77 7.88 19.61
N ALA A 177 16.69 6.66 19.09
CA ALA A 177 17.74 6.10 18.25
C ALA A 177 17.62 6.73 16.84
N PRO A 178 18.69 7.35 16.30
CA PRO A 178 18.69 7.72 14.90
C PRO A 178 18.52 6.45 14.05
N PRO A 179 17.86 6.53 12.88
CA PRO A 179 17.84 5.40 11.95
C PRO A 179 19.27 4.94 11.72
N SER A 180 19.54 3.64 11.84
CA SER A 180 20.83 3.03 11.53
C SER A 180 21.03 3.00 10.01
N GLY A 181 21.12 4.19 9.42
CA GLY A 181 21.27 4.43 8.00
C GLY A 181 21.74 5.85 7.80
N ARG A 182 22.96 6.01 7.28
CA ARG A 182 23.63 7.28 7.04
C ARG A 182 22.69 8.28 6.37
N SER A 183 22.50 9.43 7.01
CA SER A 183 22.10 10.73 6.46
C SER A 183 21.42 10.71 5.07
N CYS A 184 20.12 10.41 5.02
CA CYS A 184 19.28 10.82 3.88
C CYS A 184 18.78 12.25 4.13
N GLY A 185 19.70 13.20 4.18
CA GLY A 185 19.41 14.60 4.50
C GLY A 185 20.18 15.53 3.59
N ARG A 186 19.95 15.49 2.27
CA ARG A 186 20.46 16.53 1.36
C ARG A 186 19.84 16.66 -0.05
N SER A 187 18.71 16.04 -0.40
CA SER A 187 18.18 16.16 -1.78
C SER A 187 16.79 16.79 -1.97
N CYS A 188 16.08 17.26 -0.94
CA CYS A 188 14.76 17.91 -1.14
C CYS A 188 14.81 19.45 -1.26
N ARG A 189 15.89 20.04 -1.77
CA ARG A 189 15.89 21.45 -2.19
C ARG A 189 16.56 21.60 -3.55
N SER A 190 15.86 21.20 -4.61
CA SER A 190 15.94 21.73 -5.99
C SER A 190 15.38 20.70 -6.96
N ALA A 191 14.11 20.87 -7.32
CA ALA A 191 13.52 20.54 -8.61
C ALA A 191 12.20 21.31 -8.70
#